data_AF-A0A0G1V807-F1
#
_entry.id   AF-A0A0G1V807-F1
#
_cell.length_a   1.000
_cell.length_b   1.000
_cell.length_c   1.000
_cell.angle_alpha   90.00
_cell.angle_beta   90.00
_cell.angle_gamma   90.00
#
_symmetry.space_group_name_H-M   'P 1'
#
loop_
_entity.id
_entity.type
_entity.pdbx_description
1 polymer ?
#
loop_
_entity_poly.entity_id
_entity_poly.type
_entity_poly.pdbx_seq_one_letter_code
_entity_poly.pdbx_strand_id
1 'polypeptide(L)'
;MKKVSSIKYLVSSMKNVFVVVFCLAYLILNTSYIIPVRADTAPPNAKDFSYLFHLYYDNGQLSADRDFQFSYDIIGAPYTAPALATETPYRGEVINFMGEIADHFAFDPKAGDVKFTKGKISVKAPYIADGDKVVFYDSRNLAVLTVNVSGSSFCNDDGVCNDEKGEDSSSCPKDCKQSLPAPPVTPAVTAEGEGGTSLLAGILYALAGLVLFGGLWFFLKRRKNPSPTLPTPPIPPNPQKPL
;
A
#
# COMPACT_ATOMS: atom_id res chain seq x y z
N MET A 1 26.75 -59.07 33.65
CA MET A 1 27.18 -57.71 33.21
C MET A 1 26.70 -57.48 31.78
N LYS A 2 26.37 -56.23 31.39
CA LYS A 2 25.75 -55.74 30.11
C LYS A 2 24.23 -55.51 30.13
N LYS A 3 23.75 -54.46 30.81
CA LYS A 3 22.40 -53.88 30.58
C LYS A 3 22.32 -52.35 30.71
N VAL A 4 23.44 -51.66 30.93
CA VAL A 4 23.47 -50.21 31.26
C VAL A 4 23.74 -49.31 30.03
N SER A 5 24.12 -49.89 28.88
CA SER A 5 24.53 -49.11 27.70
C SER A 5 23.37 -48.59 26.83
N SER A 6 22.27 -49.36 26.69
CA SER A 6 21.18 -49.01 25.77
C SER A 6 20.31 -47.82 26.20
N ILE A 7 20.24 -47.51 27.50
CA ILE A 7 19.41 -46.41 28.01
C ILE A 7 20.02 -45.03 27.67
N LYS A 8 21.36 -44.93 27.64
CA LYS A 8 22.03 -43.66 27.30
C LYS A 8 21.83 -43.25 25.83
N TYR A 9 21.73 -44.22 24.92
CA TYR A 9 21.48 -43.96 23.50
C TYR A 9 20.06 -43.45 23.22
N LEU A 10 19.06 -44.01 23.89
CA LEU A 10 17.67 -43.56 23.75
C LEU A 10 17.45 -42.14 24.29
N VAL A 11 18.07 -41.78 25.42
CA VAL A 11 17.96 -40.44 26.00
C VAL A 11 18.70 -39.39 25.15
N SER A 12 19.81 -39.74 24.53
CA SER A 12 20.56 -38.85 23.62
C SER A 12 19.78 -38.58 22.33
N SER A 13 19.15 -39.62 21.76
CA SER A 13 18.35 -39.50 20.54
C SER A 13 17.12 -38.60 20.73
N MET A 14 16.46 -38.66 21.90
CA MET A 14 15.31 -37.79 22.19
C MET A 14 15.67 -36.31 22.34
N LYS A 15 16.87 -35.97 22.85
CA LYS A 15 17.31 -34.57 22.96
C LYS A 15 17.46 -33.90 21.60
N ASN A 16 18.00 -34.60 20.62
CA ASN A 16 18.19 -34.07 19.27
C ASN A 16 16.86 -33.88 18.53
N VAL A 17 15.89 -34.76 18.75
CA VAL A 17 14.54 -34.61 18.17
C VAL A 17 13.82 -33.38 18.74
N PHE A 18 13.96 -33.12 20.05
CA PHE A 18 13.36 -31.93 20.66
C PHE A 18 13.96 -30.63 20.12
N VAL A 19 15.28 -30.57 19.90
CA VAL A 19 15.95 -29.38 19.33
C VAL A 19 15.50 -29.13 17.88
N VAL A 20 15.41 -30.17 17.06
CA VAL A 20 14.97 -30.04 15.66
C VAL A 20 13.51 -29.57 15.56
N VAL A 21 12.61 -30.11 16.40
CA VAL A 21 11.20 -29.70 16.43
C VAL A 21 11.06 -28.24 16.91
N PHE A 22 11.85 -27.82 17.91
CA PHE A 22 11.85 -26.42 18.37
C PHE A 22 12.37 -25.46 17.29
N CYS A 23 13.42 -25.82 16.55
CA CYS A 23 13.94 -25.00 15.46
C CYS A 23 12.94 -24.89 14.30
N LEU A 24 12.26 -25.99 13.93
CA LEU A 24 11.22 -25.96 12.90
C LEU A 24 10.00 -25.13 13.34
N ALA A 25 9.56 -25.28 14.59
CA ALA A 25 8.48 -24.46 15.13
C ALA A 25 8.85 -22.97 15.16
N TYR A 26 10.10 -22.65 15.54
CA TYR A 26 10.61 -21.27 15.53
C TYR A 26 10.70 -20.70 14.11
N LEU A 27 11.12 -21.49 13.12
CA LEU A 27 11.15 -21.08 11.72
C LEU A 27 9.74 -20.82 11.17
N ILE A 28 8.77 -21.70 11.44
CA ILE A 28 7.38 -21.54 10.99
C ILE A 28 6.69 -20.34 11.67
N LEU A 29 7.00 -20.10 12.95
CA LEU A 29 6.49 -18.94 13.68
C LEU A 29 7.08 -17.61 13.18
N ASN A 30 8.32 -17.61 12.68
CA ASN A 30 8.94 -16.40 12.11
C ASN A 30 8.52 -16.11 10.65
N THR A 31 8.07 -17.10 9.87
CA THR A 31 7.62 -16.87 8.49
C THR A 31 6.16 -16.41 8.38
N SER A 32 5.39 -16.42 9.47
CA SER A 32 3.96 -16.14 9.46
C SER A 32 3.58 -14.65 9.65
N TYR A 33 4.55 -13.73 9.71
CA TYR A 33 4.32 -12.31 10.07
C TYR A 33 4.69 -11.29 8.98
N ILE A 34 4.56 -11.64 7.71
CA ILE A 34 4.47 -10.65 6.64
C ILE A 34 3.10 -10.78 6.00
N ILE A 35 2.07 -10.34 6.72
CA ILE A 35 0.82 -9.95 6.07
C ILE A 35 1.16 -8.61 5.40
N PRO A 36 1.15 -8.50 4.06
CA PRO A 36 1.18 -7.19 3.44
C PRO A 36 -0.09 -6.50 3.90
N VAL A 37 0.03 -5.60 4.88
CA VAL A 37 -1.00 -4.61 5.16
C VAL A 37 -1.11 -3.84 3.86
N ARG A 38 -2.13 -4.14 3.05
CA ARG A 38 -2.59 -3.22 2.02
C ARG A 38 -2.96 -1.97 2.79
N ALA A 39 -2.07 -0.99 2.78
CA ALA A 39 -2.50 0.35 3.10
C ALA A 39 -3.58 0.65 2.07
N ASP A 40 -4.83 0.74 2.51
CA ASP A 40 -5.88 1.43 1.78
C ASP A 40 -5.47 2.90 1.72
N THR A 41 -4.46 3.21 0.91
CA THR A 41 -4.21 4.56 0.47
C THR A 41 -5.40 4.90 -0.41
N ALA A 42 -6.21 5.85 0.05
CA ALA A 42 -7.26 6.43 -0.76
C ALA A 42 -6.72 6.70 -2.18
N PRO A 43 -7.54 6.49 -3.23
CA PRO A 43 -7.11 6.75 -4.60
C PRO A 43 -6.53 8.17 -4.67
N PRO A 44 -5.38 8.34 -5.32
CA PRO A 44 -4.67 9.61 -5.30
C PRO A 44 -5.53 10.67 -5.98
N ASN A 45 -5.77 11.79 -5.30
CA ASN A 45 -6.62 12.85 -5.83
C ASN A 45 -5.81 13.68 -6.84
N ALA A 46 -6.44 14.18 -7.91
CA ALA A 46 -5.79 15.10 -8.85
C ALA A 46 -5.11 16.30 -8.14
N LYS A 47 -5.67 16.75 -7.01
CA LYS A 47 -5.13 17.83 -6.18
C LYS A 47 -3.81 17.51 -5.49
N ASP A 48 -3.45 16.24 -5.38
CA ASP A 48 -2.19 15.79 -4.77
C ASP A 48 -1.01 15.89 -5.75
N PHE A 49 -1.29 16.23 -7.02
CA PHE A 49 -0.30 16.35 -8.09
C PHE A 49 -0.13 17.79 -8.59
N SER A 50 1.00 18.04 -9.22
CA SER A 50 1.26 19.25 -10.00
C SER A 50 2.10 18.92 -11.23
N TYR A 51 2.00 19.74 -12.26
CA TYR A 51 2.94 19.69 -13.37
C TYR A 51 4.25 20.38 -12.96
N LEU A 52 5.37 19.86 -13.47
CA LEU A 52 6.68 20.49 -13.43
C LEU A 52 7.19 20.63 -14.86
N PHE A 53 7.08 21.82 -15.45
CA PHE A 53 7.55 22.12 -16.80
C PHE A 53 9.04 22.42 -16.81
N HIS A 54 9.76 21.79 -17.74
CA HIS A 54 11.19 22.04 -18.01
C HIS A 54 11.32 22.97 -19.21
N LEU A 55 11.64 24.23 -18.95
CA LEU A 55 11.65 25.28 -19.96
C LEU A 55 13.04 25.91 -20.08
N TYR A 56 13.29 26.53 -21.23
CA TYR A 56 14.45 27.37 -21.47
C TYR A 56 13.99 28.80 -21.79
N TYR A 57 14.48 29.75 -21.00
CA TYR A 57 14.24 31.18 -21.15
C TYR A 57 15.42 31.82 -21.90
N ASP A 58 15.13 32.68 -22.87
CA ASP A 58 16.13 33.52 -23.54
C ASP A 58 15.55 34.90 -23.84
N ASN A 59 15.94 35.90 -23.03
CA ASN A 59 15.64 37.32 -23.21
C ASN A 59 14.18 37.62 -23.58
N GLY A 60 13.23 36.97 -22.90
CA GLY A 60 11.80 37.19 -23.08
C GLY A 60 11.10 36.09 -23.89
N GLN A 61 11.85 35.23 -24.58
CA GLN A 61 11.31 34.04 -25.24
C GLN A 61 11.33 32.85 -24.29
N LEU A 62 10.29 32.02 -24.39
CA LEU A 62 10.19 30.74 -23.70
C LEU A 62 10.12 29.61 -24.72
N SER A 63 10.81 28.52 -24.41
CA SER A 63 10.78 27.29 -25.20
C SER A 63 10.85 26.09 -24.27
N ALA A 64 10.45 24.91 -24.73
CA ALA A 64 10.68 23.67 -23.99
C ALA A 64 12.19 23.38 -23.92
N ASP A 65 12.67 22.90 -22.77
CA ASP A 65 14.07 22.49 -22.63
C ASP A 65 14.34 21.27 -23.54
N ARG A 66 15.33 21.41 -24.44
CA ARG A 66 15.68 20.39 -25.42
C ARG A 66 16.45 19.22 -24.81
N ASP A 67 16.94 19.39 -23.58
CA ASP A 67 17.70 18.35 -22.89
C ASP A 67 16.78 17.31 -22.21
N PHE A 68 15.46 17.54 -22.21
CA PHE A 68 14.46 16.60 -21.71
C PHE A 68 13.66 15.98 -22.86
N GLN A 69 13.37 14.69 -22.75
CA GLN A 69 12.52 13.98 -23.71
C GLN A 69 11.08 14.51 -23.68
N PHE A 70 10.60 14.88 -22.49
CA PHE A 70 9.28 15.44 -22.25
C PHE A 70 9.41 16.85 -21.69
N SER A 71 8.56 17.77 -22.15
CA SER A 71 8.59 19.17 -21.71
C SER A 71 8.11 19.37 -20.26
N TYR A 72 7.60 18.31 -19.62
CA TYR A 72 7.08 18.35 -18.26
C TYR A 72 7.07 16.96 -17.60
N ASP A 73 6.99 16.96 -16.28
CA ASP A 73 6.69 15.79 -15.44
C ASP A 73 5.42 16.02 -14.60
N ILE A 74 4.81 14.95 -14.10
CA ILE A 74 3.84 15.01 -13.00
C ILE A 74 4.57 14.67 -11.70
N ILE A 75 4.50 15.56 -10.72
CA ILE A 75 5.08 15.34 -9.40
C ILE A 75 3.97 15.12 -8.36
N GLY A 76 4.18 14.16 -7.45
CA GLY A 76 3.29 13.88 -6.31
C GLY A 76 3.42 14.93 -5.21
N ALA A 77 3.09 16.18 -5.53
CA ALA A 77 2.98 17.27 -4.58
C ALA A 77 1.89 18.25 -5.05
N PRO A 78 1.06 18.77 -4.12
CA PRO A 78 0.03 19.74 -4.47
C PRO A 78 0.66 21.02 -5.01
N TYR A 79 -0.02 21.68 -5.93
CA TYR A 79 0.41 22.97 -6.44
C TYR A 79 0.37 24.04 -5.35
N THR A 80 1.47 24.79 -5.23
CA THR A 80 1.54 25.99 -4.40
C THR A 80 2.11 27.11 -5.27
N ALA A 81 1.38 28.23 -5.34
CA ALA A 81 1.80 29.37 -6.12
C ALA A 81 3.17 29.90 -5.62
N PRO A 82 4.15 30.11 -6.51
CA PRO A 82 5.45 30.63 -6.11
C PRO A 82 5.35 32.09 -5.69
N ALA A 83 6.27 32.54 -4.83
CA ALA A 83 6.45 33.96 -4.56
C ALA A 83 6.95 34.67 -5.83
N LEU A 84 6.32 35.77 -6.21
CA LEU A 84 6.67 36.54 -7.40
C LEU A 84 7.52 37.75 -7.00
N ALA A 85 8.68 37.90 -7.64
CA ALA A 85 9.60 39.00 -7.39
C ALA A 85 9.41 40.19 -8.38
N THR A 86 8.56 40.01 -9.39
CA THR A 86 8.28 41.00 -10.44
C THR A 86 6.82 41.43 -10.41
N GLU A 87 6.54 42.69 -10.76
CA GLU A 87 5.19 43.22 -10.92
C GLU A 87 4.50 42.73 -12.20
N THR A 88 5.28 42.25 -13.18
CA THR A 88 4.77 41.78 -14.47
C THR A 88 5.19 40.33 -14.72
N PRO A 89 4.63 39.37 -13.95
CA PRO A 89 4.98 37.97 -14.07
C PRO A 89 4.51 37.40 -15.43
N TYR A 90 5.13 36.29 -15.82
CA TYR A 90 4.57 35.45 -16.86
C TYR A 90 3.38 34.68 -16.27
N ARG A 91 2.46 34.26 -17.12
CA ARG A 91 1.32 33.43 -16.70
C ARG A 91 1.18 32.19 -17.57
N GLY A 92 0.51 31.19 -17.05
CA GLY A 92 0.07 30.04 -17.82
C GLY A 92 -1.40 29.75 -17.57
N GLU A 93 -2.06 29.20 -18.59
CA GLU A 93 -3.44 28.74 -18.54
C GLU A 93 -3.45 27.25 -18.88
N VAL A 94 -4.06 26.44 -18.01
CA VAL A 94 -4.29 25.01 -18.25
C VAL A 94 -5.66 24.87 -18.92
N ILE A 95 -5.67 24.30 -20.10
CA ILE A 95 -6.87 24.13 -20.92
C ILE A 95 -7.26 22.66 -20.92
N ASN A 96 -8.52 22.34 -20.62
CA ASN A 96 -9.02 20.97 -20.61
C ASN A 96 -9.42 20.49 -22.02
N PHE A 97 -9.85 19.22 -22.15
CA PHE A 97 -10.32 18.64 -23.41
C PHE A 97 -11.55 19.34 -24.01
N MET A 98 -12.31 20.09 -23.22
CA MET A 98 -13.43 20.91 -23.71
C MET A 98 -12.98 22.27 -24.28
N GLY A 99 -11.70 22.60 -24.20
CA GLY A 99 -11.16 23.89 -24.63
C GLY A 99 -11.42 25.01 -23.61
N GLU A 100 -11.83 24.68 -22.40
CA GLU A 100 -12.09 25.62 -21.32
C GLU A 100 -10.81 25.83 -20.49
N ILE A 101 -10.65 27.04 -19.94
CA ILE A 101 -9.56 27.32 -19.00
C ILE A 101 -9.94 26.68 -17.66
N ALA A 102 -9.28 25.57 -17.32
CA ALA A 102 -9.50 24.85 -16.08
C ALA A 102 -8.81 25.55 -14.90
N ASP A 103 -7.60 26.10 -15.12
CA ASP A 103 -6.88 26.86 -14.10
C ASP A 103 -5.84 27.82 -14.70
N HIS A 104 -5.30 28.70 -13.87
CA HIS A 104 -4.24 29.65 -14.21
C HIS A 104 -3.12 29.63 -13.17
N PHE A 105 -1.92 29.99 -13.59
CA PHE A 105 -0.78 30.14 -12.69
C PHE A 105 0.14 31.28 -13.14
N ALA A 106 0.93 31.80 -12.22
CA ALA A 106 1.91 32.85 -12.48
C ALA A 106 3.31 32.38 -12.08
N PHE A 107 4.32 32.88 -12.78
CA PHE A 107 5.72 32.59 -12.49
C PHE A 107 6.63 33.73 -12.95
N ASP A 108 7.82 33.79 -12.35
CA ASP A 108 8.88 34.72 -12.76
C ASP A 108 10.05 33.91 -13.34
N PRO A 109 10.29 33.97 -14.66
CA PRO A 109 11.42 33.28 -15.28
C PRO A 109 12.79 33.68 -14.70
N LYS A 110 12.89 34.88 -14.10
CA LYS A 110 14.13 35.40 -13.54
C LYS A 110 14.25 35.16 -12.04
N ALA A 111 13.15 34.78 -11.37
CA ALA A 111 13.07 34.63 -9.92
C ALA A 111 13.70 35.82 -9.15
N GLY A 112 13.51 37.05 -9.64
CA GLY A 112 14.10 38.27 -9.08
C GLY A 112 15.55 38.58 -9.48
N ASP A 113 16.26 37.71 -10.20
CA ASP A 113 17.61 37.99 -10.69
C ASP A 113 17.58 38.85 -11.96
N VAL A 114 17.83 40.15 -11.79
CA VAL A 114 17.89 41.11 -12.89
C VAL A 114 19.00 40.83 -13.91
N LYS A 115 20.03 40.04 -13.54
CA LYS A 115 21.13 39.65 -14.44
C LYS A 115 20.82 38.37 -15.21
N PHE A 116 19.76 37.65 -14.84
CA PHE A 116 19.32 36.46 -15.57
C PHE A 116 18.73 36.86 -16.92
N THR A 117 19.50 36.61 -17.96
CA THR A 117 19.14 36.90 -19.36
C THR A 117 18.70 35.65 -20.10
N LYS A 118 19.31 34.50 -19.80
CA LYS A 118 18.96 33.21 -20.41
C LYS A 118 19.34 32.05 -19.51
N GLY A 119 18.64 30.93 -19.66
CA GLY A 119 18.94 29.68 -18.99
C GLY A 119 17.74 28.77 -18.83
N LYS A 120 18.00 27.61 -18.24
CA LYS A 120 16.97 26.63 -17.89
C LYS A 120 16.18 27.08 -16.67
N ILE A 121 14.87 26.86 -16.70
CA ILE A 121 13.96 27.15 -15.59
C ILE A 121 12.99 25.99 -15.42
N SER A 122 12.48 25.83 -14.20
CA SER A 122 11.41 24.88 -13.90
C SER A 122 10.18 25.63 -13.41
N VAL A 123 9.02 25.34 -13.99
CA VAL A 123 7.77 26.03 -13.69
C VAL A 123 6.75 25.02 -13.17
N LYS A 124 6.24 25.24 -11.96
CA LYS A 124 5.16 24.43 -11.40
C LYS A 124 3.80 24.98 -11.80
N ALA A 125 2.85 24.10 -12.04
CA ALA A 125 1.46 24.43 -12.37
C ALA A 125 0.48 23.44 -11.74
N PRO A 126 -0.80 23.82 -11.53
CA PRO A 126 -1.84 22.91 -11.09
C PRO A 126 -2.03 21.76 -12.07
N TYR A 127 -2.12 20.53 -11.55
CA TYR A 127 -2.47 19.36 -12.35
C TYR A 127 -3.98 19.30 -12.59
N ILE A 128 -4.38 19.02 -13.83
CA ILE A 128 -5.78 18.90 -14.24
C ILE A 128 -5.97 17.53 -14.88
N ALA A 129 -6.92 16.75 -14.34
CA ALA A 129 -7.09 15.34 -14.72
C ALA A 129 -7.58 15.16 -16.18
N ASP A 130 -8.30 16.14 -16.72
CA ASP A 130 -8.77 16.25 -18.11
C ASP A 130 -7.99 17.31 -18.92
N GLY A 131 -6.73 17.58 -18.55
CA GLY A 131 -5.90 18.58 -19.21
C GLY A 131 -5.56 18.22 -20.67
N ASP A 132 -5.77 19.14 -21.62
CA ASP A 132 -5.35 18.98 -23.01
C ASP A 132 -3.96 19.60 -23.24
N LYS A 133 -3.83 20.87 -22.88
CA LYS A 133 -2.63 21.68 -23.12
C LYS A 133 -2.47 22.80 -22.10
N VAL A 134 -1.26 23.31 -21.98
CA VAL A 134 -0.92 24.50 -21.21
C VAL A 134 -0.37 25.57 -22.14
N VAL A 135 -0.94 26.76 -22.07
CA VAL A 135 -0.50 27.93 -22.84
C VAL A 135 0.19 28.91 -21.91
N PHE A 136 1.43 29.26 -22.24
CA PHE A 136 2.25 30.23 -21.52
C PHE A 136 2.16 31.58 -22.21
N TYR A 137 2.04 32.63 -21.41
CA TYR A 137 1.96 34.01 -21.86
C TYR A 137 3.08 34.83 -21.23
N ASP A 138 3.62 35.77 -22.02
CA ASP A 138 4.61 36.73 -21.54
C ASP A 138 4.00 37.80 -20.63
N SER A 139 4.84 38.69 -20.12
CA SER A 139 4.44 39.83 -19.27
C SER A 139 3.50 40.83 -19.97
N ARG A 140 3.30 40.72 -21.29
CA ARG A 140 2.37 41.52 -22.09
C ARG A 140 1.11 40.73 -22.45
N ASN A 141 0.93 39.55 -21.86
CA ASN A 141 -0.17 38.62 -22.13
C ASN A 141 -0.21 38.09 -23.57
N LEU A 142 0.94 38.01 -24.24
CA LEU A 142 1.05 37.36 -25.55
C LEU A 142 1.41 35.89 -25.35
N ALA A 143 0.70 34.99 -26.01
CA ALA A 143 1.02 33.56 -25.98
C ALA A 143 2.40 33.32 -26.60
N VAL A 144 3.30 32.68 -25.86
CA VAL A 144 4.69 32.43 -26.27
C VAL A 144 5.05 30.96 -26.40
N LEU A 145 4.34 30.06 -25.71
CA LEU A 145 4.59 28.62 -25.77
C LEU A 145 3.30 27.85 -25.46
N THR A 146 3.07 26.77 -26.19
CA THR A 146 2.00 25.80 -25.89
C THR A 146 2.62 24.43 -25.69
N VAL A 147 2.26 23.75 -24.61
CA VAL A 147 2.72 22.40 -24.27
C VAL A 147 1.50 21.49 -24.15
N ASN A 148 1.46 20.41 -24.93
CA ASN A 148 0.38 19.43 -24.83
C ASN A 148 0.61 18.54 -23.60
N VAL A 149 -0.39 18.46 -22.72
CA VAL A 149 -0.36 17.66 -21.48
C VAL A 149 -1.31 16.46 -21.51
N SER A 150 -2.10 16.33 -22.57
CA SER A 150 -3.09 15.26 -22.79
C SER A 150 -2.57 13.83 -22.63
N GLY A 151 -1.30 13.58 -22.91
CA GLY A 151 -0.68 12.25 -22.71
C GLY A 151 -0.56 11.82 -21.25
N SER A 152 -0.79 12.73 -20.30
CA SER A 152 -0.66 12.52 -18.87
C SER A 152 -1.98 12.70 -18.10
N SER A 153 -3.07 12.89 -18.85
CA SER A 153 -4.42 13.06 -18.32
C SER A 153 -5.03 11.69 -18.06
N PHE A 154 -5.56 11.51 -16.84
CA PHE A 154 -6.21 10.25 -16.46
C PHE A 154 -7.67 10.21 -16.89
N CYS A 155 -8.37 11.35 -16.94
CA CYS A 155 -9.73 11.44 -17.48
C CYS A 155 -9.65 11.72 -18.99
N ASN A 156 -10.47 11.03 -19.79
CA ASN A 156 -10.54 11.24 -21.23
C ASN A 156 -11.92 11.74 -21.71
N ASP A 157 -12.88 11.93 -20.79
CA ASP A 157 -14.21 12.45 -21.05
C ASP A 157 -15.00 11.62 -22.11
N ASP A 158 -14.72 10.31 -22.21
CA ASP A 158 -15.39 9.40 -23.16
C ASP A 158 -16.73 8.83 -22.64
N GLY A 159 -17.07 9.13 -21.37
CA GLY A 159 -18.28 8.66 -20.70
C GLY A 159 -18.18 7.25 -20.13
N VAL A 160 -17.00 6.63 -20.12
CA VAL A 160 -16.72 5.30 -19.58
C VAL A 160 -15.75 5.40 -18.41
N CYS A 161 -16.24 5.14 -17.20
CA CYS A 161 -15.39 5.07 -16.01
C CYS A 161 -14.42 3.89 -16.07
N ASN A 162 -13.11 4.17 -16.08
CA ASN A 162 -12.06 3.16 -16.07
C ASN A 162 -11.25 3.17 -14.76
N ASP A 163 -11.69 2.36 -13.79
CA ASP A 163 -11.02 2.20 -12.50
C ASP A 163 -9.54 1.76 -12.64
N GLU A 164 -9.16 1.03 -13.69
CA GLU A 164 -7.78 0.58 -13.91
C GLU A 164 -6.82 1.75 -14.25
N LYS A 165 -7.37 2.86 -14.76
CA LYS A 165 -6.63 4.11 -15.00
C LYS A 165 -6.68 5.07 -13.82
N GLY A 166 -7.34 4.70 -12.72
CA GLY A 166 -7.55 5.56 -11.56
C GLY A 166 -8.67 6.59 -11.76
N GLU A 167 -9.54 6.38 -12.75
CA GLU A 167 -10.76 7.18 -12.89
C GLU A 167 -11.76 6.75 -11.82
N ASP A 168 -12.29 7.73 -11.07
CA ASP A 168 -13.37 7.49 -10.13
C ASP A 168 -14.35 8.68 -10.13
N SER A 169 -15.46 8.57 -9.40
CA SER A 169 -16.48 9.63 -9.36
C SER A 169 -15.99 10.96 -8.76
N SER A 170 -14.82 10.96 -8.09
CA SER A 170 -14.21 12.15 -7.49
C SER A 170 -13.18 12.81 -8.42
N SER A 171 -12.46 12.03 -9.22
CA SER A 171 -11.43 12.50 -10.16
C SER A 171 -12.00 12.80 -11.54
N CYS A 172 -12.89 11.94 -12.05
CA CYS A 172 -13.48 12.01 -13.39
C CYS A 172 -15.03 11.95 -13.32
N PRO A 173 -15.71 12.94 -12.73
CA PRO A 173 -17.16 12.90 -12.53
C PRO A 173 -18.00 12.84 -13.82
N LYS A 174 -17.41 13.23 -14.97
CA LYS A 174 -18.05 13.13 -16.28
C LYS A 174 -18.12 11.70 -16.79
N ASP A 175 -17.04 10.94 -16.61
CA ASP A 175 -16.91 9.53 -17.01
C ASP A 175 -17.53 8.61 -15.95
N CYS A 176 -17.21 8.87 -14.69
CA CYS A 176 -17.67 8.15 -13.52
C CYS A 176 -18.89 8.83 -12.89
N LYS A 177 -20.03 8.72 -13.57
CA LYS A 177 -21.30 9.16 -12.99
C LYS A 177 -21.55 8.40 -11.69
N GLN A 178 -21.68 9.13 -10.58
CA GLN A 178 -22.24 8.56 -9.35
C GLN A 178 -23.60 7.97 -9.70
N SER A 179 -23.73 6.64 -9.58
CA SER A 179 -25.05 6.04 -9.60
C SER A 179 -25.83 6.71 -8.46
N LEU A 180 -26.90 7.42 -8.83
CA LEU A 180 -27.88 7.87 -7.84
C LEU A 180 -28.25 6.63 -7.01
N PRO A 181 -28.32 6.72 -5.66
CA PRO A 181 -28.79 5.61 -4.87
C PRO A 181 -30.14 5.21 -5.47
N ALA A 182 -30.20 3.99 -5.99
CA ALA A 182 -31.41 3.49 -6.61
C ALA A 182 -32.56 3.73 -5.62
N PRO A 183 -33.73 4.22 -6.09
CA PRO A 183 -34.87 4.41 -5.20
C PRO A 183 -35.08 3.12 -4.42
N PRO A 184 -35.37 3.19 -3.10
CA PRO A 184 -35.36 2.04 -2.21
C PRO A 184 -36.21 0.94 -2.82
N VAL A 185 -35.55 -0.08 -3.36
CA VAL A 185 -36.21 -1.25 -3.90
C VAL A 185 -36.76 -1.98 -2.69
N THR A 186 -38.08 -2.03 -2.59
CA THR A 186 -38.79 -2.86 -1.61
C THR A 186 -38.14 -4.24 -1.58
N PRO A 187 -37.68 -4.75 -0.42
CA PRO A 187 -36.85 -5.94 -0.39
C PRO A 187 -37.62 -7.16 -0.90
N ALA A 188 -37.29 -7.60 -2.11
CA ALA A 188 -37.45 -8.99 -2.49
C ALA A 188 -36.32 -9.75 -1.81
N VAL A 189 -36.70 -10.61 -0.87
CA VAL A 189 -35.79 -11.52 -0.18
C VAL A 189 -35.13 -12.42 -1.21
N THR A 190 -33.85 -12.17 -1.49
CA THR A 190 -32.94 -13.18 -1.98
C THR A 190 -31.64 -13.05 -1.21
N ALA A 191 -31.36 -14.10 -0.45
CA ALA A 191 -30.16 -14.29 0.31
C ALA A 191 -28.93 -14.48 -0.61
N GLU A 192 -27.76 -14.41 0.02
CA GLU A 192 -26.43 -14.73 -0.51
C GLU A 192 -25.76 -13.58 -1.29
N GLY A 193 -24.63 -13.00 -0.87
CA GLY A 193 -23.80 -13.24 0.30
C GLY A 193 -22.71 -12.16 0.31
N GLU A 194 -22.75 -11.29 1.31
CA GLU A 194 -21.74 -10.25 1.52
C GLU A 194 -21.27 -10.30 2.98
N GLY A 195 -19.95 -10.22 3.15
CA GLY A 195 -19.34 -9.60 4.32
C GLY A 195 -19.56 -10.29 5.67
N GLY A 196 -18.87 -11.40 5.94
CA GLY A 196 -18.94 -12.05 7.25
C GLY A 196 -17.72 -12.87 7.69
N THR A 197 -16.54 -12.68 7.08
CA THR A 197 -15.39 -13.57 7.29
C THR A 197 -14.37 -13.10 8.33
N SER A 198 -14.66 -12.08 9.14
CA SER A 198 -13.72 -11.63 10.20
C SER A 198 -14.02 -12.23 11.58
N LEU A 199 -15.28 -12.25 12.01
CA LEU A 199 -15.64 -12.78 13.34
C LEU A 199 -15.63 -14.30 13.41
N LEU A 200 -16.10 -14.98 12.36
CA LEU A 200 -16.18 -16.44 12.32
C LEU A 200 -14.79 -17.08 12.22
N ALA A 201 -13.89 -16.46 11.44
CA ALA A 201 -12.48 -16.84 11.41
C ALA A 201 -11.82 -16.63 12.80
N GLY A 202 -12.07 -15.50 13.45
CA GLY A 202 -11.56 -15.24 14.81
C GLY A 202 -12.01 -16.27 15.85
N ILE A 203 -13.29 -16.67 15.81
CA ILE A 203 -13.84 -17.71 16.69
C ILE A 203 -13.18 -19.07 16.42
N LEU A 204 -12.98 -19.44 15.15
CA LEU A 204 -12.33 -20.71 14.79
C LEU A 204 -10.87 -20.76 15.25
N TYR A 205 -10.12 -19.67 15.13
CA TYR A 205 -8.75 -19.59 15.66
C TYR A 205 -8.70 -19.66 17.19
N ALA A 206 -9.63 -19.00 17.88
CA ALA A 206 -9.72 -19.07 19.34
C ALA A 206 -10.03 -20.50 19.84
N LEU A 207 -10.95 -21.20 19.17
CA LEU A 207 -11.27 -22.60 19.48
C LEU A 207 -10.09 -23.54 19.21
N ALA A 208 -9.39 -23.35 18.09
CA ALA A 208 -8.19 -24.14 17.78
C ALA A 208 -7.09 -23.94 18.84
N GLY A 209 -6.86 -22.70 19.29
CA GLY A 209 -5.91 -22.39 20.37
C GLY A 209 -6.27 -23.07 21.70
N LEU A 210 -7.55 -23.08 22.06
CA LEU A 210 -8.05 -23.73 23.28
C LEU A 210 -7.85 -25.25 23.27
N VAL A 211 -8.10 -25.90 22.13
CA VAL A 211 -7.89 -27.36 21.99
C VAL A 211 -6.40 -27.71 22.10
N LEU A 212 -5.52 -26.91 21.49
CA LEU A 212 -4.07 -27.14 21.56
C LEU A 212 -3.52 -26.93 22.97
N PHE A 213 -3.90 -25.84 23.64
CA PHE A 213 -3.47 -25.58 25.02
C PHE A 213 -4.06 -26.60 26.01
N GLY A 214 -5.35 -26.91 25.88
CA GLY A 214 -6.01 -27.91 26.72
C GLY A 214 -5.44 -29.32 26.53
N GLY A 215 -5.17 -29.72 25.28
CA GLY A 215 -4.55 -31.00 24.94
C GLY A 215 -3.14 -31.13 25.50
N LEU A 216 -2.31 -30.07 25.37
CA LEU A 216 -0.95 -30.06 25.89
C LEU A 216 -0.93 -30.13 27.42
N TRP A 217 -1.82 -29.39 28.10
CA TRP A 217 -1.98 -29.43 29.56
C TRP A 217 -2.41 -30.82 30.06
N PHE A 218 -3.40 -31.43 29.41
CA PHE A 218 -3.89 -32.75 29.77
C PHE A 218 -2.82 -33.83 29.58
N PHE A 219 -2.06 -33.76 28.48
CA PHE A 219 -0.98 -34.70 28.20
C PHE A 219 0.17 -34.59 29.21
N LEU A 220 0.54 -33.37 29.62
CA LEU A 220 1.55 -33.13 30.66
C LEU A 220 1.07 -33.59 32.04
N LYS A 221 -0.22 -33.40 32.37
CA LYS A 221 -0.82 -33.89 33.62
C LYS A 221 -0.81 -35.41 33.68
N ARG A 222 -1.07 -36.09 32.56
CA ARG A 222 -1.08 -37.57 32.49
C ARG A 222 0.31 -38.18 32.70
N ARG A 223 1.39 -37.46 32.36
CA ARG A 223 2.77 -37.90 32.63
C ARG A 223 3.19 -37.81 34.10
N LYS A 224 2.49 -37.03 34.93
CA LYS A 224 2.82 -36.85 36.36
C LYS A 224 2.17 -37.89 37.28
N ASN A 225 1.33 -38.77 36.74
CA ASN A 225 0.79 -39.92 37.48
C ASN A 225 1.64 -41.15 37.16
N PRO A 226 2.59 -41.56 38.03
CA PRO A 226 3.32 -42.81 37.84
C PRO A 226 2.33 -43.98 37.88
N SER A 227 2.52 -44.94 36.97
CA SER A 227 1.74 -46.18 36.93
C SER A 227 1.74 -46.88 38.31
N PRO A 228 0.64 -47.57 38.68
CA PRO A 228 0.57 -48.30 39.94
C PRO A 228 1.68 -49.35 40.01
N THR A 229 2.47 -49.30 41.08
CA THR A 229 3.48 -50.32 41.40
C THR A 229 2.78 -51.68 41.54
N LEU A 230 3.16 -52.65 40.69
CA LEU A 230 2.72 -54.04 40.82
C LEU A 230 3.11 -54.59 42.20
N PRO A 231 2.23 -55.35 42.89
CA PRO A 231 2.52 -55.91 44.19
C PRO A 231 3.66 -56.95 44.10
N THR A 232 4.58 -56.84 45.05
CA THR A 232 5.71 -57.76 45.24
C THR A 232 5.20 -59.15 45.62
N PRO A 233 5.68 -60.24 45.01
CA PRO A 233 5.26 -61.59 45.40
C PRO A 233 5.74 -61.95 46.82
N PRO A 234 4.96 -62.75 47.57
CA PRO A 234 5.26 -63.09 48.95
C PRO A 234 6.52 -63.95 49.08
N ILE A 235 7.29 -63.64 50.12
CA ILE A 235 8.48 -64.37 50.56
C ILE A 235 8.04 -65.74 51.12
N PRO A 236 8.61 -66.87 50.66
CA PRO A 236 8.30 -68.19 51.20
C PRO A 236 8.83 -68.37 52.63
N PRO A 237 8.12 -69.11 53.50
CA PRO A 237 8.48 -69.31 54.89
C PRO A 237 9.73 -70.19 55.06
N ASN A 238 10.56 -69.77 56.01
CA ASN A 238 11.81 -70.39 56.43
C ASN A 238 11.55 -71.78 57.08
N PRO A 239 12.17 -72.88 56.58
CA PRO A 239 12.03 -74.19 57.19
C PRO A 239 12.71 -74.27 58.57
N GLN A 240 11.92 -74.65 59.57
CA GLN A 240 12.39 -74.96 60.92
C GLN A 240 13.36 -76.16 60.90
N LYS A 241 14.47 -76.00 61.62
CA LYS A 241 15.51 -77.01 61.84
C LYS A 241 15.10 -77.92 63.01
N PRO A 242 15.01 -79.26 62.84
CA PRO A 242 14.83 -80.18 63.95
C PRO A 242 16.15 -80.42 64.70
N LEU A 243 16.03 -80.66 66.00
CA LEU A 243 17.09 -81.16 66.90
C LEU A 243 17.47 -82.60 66.57
#